data_AF-A0A9E4TJI4-F1
#
_entry.id   AF-A0A9E4TJI4-F1
#
_cell.length_a   1.000
_cell.length_b   1.000
_cell.length_c   1.000
_cell.angle_alpha   90.00
_cell.angle_beta   90.00
_cell.angle_gamma   90.00
#
_symmetry.space_group_name_H-M   'P 1'
#
loop_
_entity.id
_entity.type
_entity.pdbx_description
1 polymer ?
#
loop_
_entity_poly.entity_id
_entity_poly.type
_entity_poly.pdbx_seq_one_letter_code
_entity_poly.pdbx_strand_id
1 'polypeptide(L)'
;MSAGRRIAGALLIAAFVAIGIAALAGTVESHSGHPQKKLFSEERWHYQPDGDYGAWMNLSTSDVWLNCDGSAAACGAKWDGPFTSSMADWNGQPTTVRFDYADGIQNTEFDVDVYIEDEIPGGGGGLLGFAPTYDINGVLCSSSCVVYSGIVYIGDDPHSGYYGTANDRLATISHEMGHIVQLAHESTNPGETQVYACGTDDTGPIPHSVMAYECIDPVAIGGLGESFVQPWDVCGVNHAYNDPALGFTGCDLTTITATPSPTPPAEVVTWA
;
A
#
# COMPACT_ATOMS: atom_id res chain seq x y z
N MET A 1 31.86 -22.85 -9.55
CA MET A 1 30.47 -22.76 -9.03
C MET A 1 30.57 -21.98 -7.72
N SER A 2 30.06 -20.77 -7.49
CA SER A 2 29.16 -19.86 -8.23
C SER A 2 29.37 -18.46 -7.63
N ALA A 3 30.11 -17.58 -8.33
CA ALA A 3 30.21 -16.16 -8.01
C ALA A 3 29.31 -15.29 -8.91
N GLY A 4 28.43 -15.92 -9.70
CA GLY A 4 27.69 -15.29 -10.81
C GLY A 4 26.18 -15.15 -10.61
N ARG A 5 25.67 -15.10 -9.37
CA ARG A 5 24.22 -14.92 -9.11
C ARG A 5 23.85 -13.76 -8.17
N ARG A 6 24.79 -12.91 -7.78
CA ARG A 6 24.57 -11.85 -6.77
C ARG A 6 24.32 -10.43 -7.31
N ILE A 7 24.02 -10.26 -8.60
CA ILE A 7 23.94 -8.91 -9.23
C ILE A 7 22.63 -8.68 -10.02
N ALA A 8 21.67 -9.61 -9.99
CA ALA A 8 20.49 -9.49 -10.87
C ALA A 8 19.32 -8.64 -10.32
N GLY A 9 19.21 -8.43 -9.00
CA GLY A 9 18.05 -7.71 -8.42
C GLY A 9 18.09 -6.19 -8.55
N ALA A 10 19.26 -5.57 -8.33
CA ALA A 10 19.37 -4.11 -8.30
C ALA A 10 19.52 -3.43 -9.68
N LEU A 11 19.67 -4.19 -10.77
CA LEU A 11 20.00 -3.66 -12.11
C LEU A 11 18.78 -3.51 -13.04
N LEU A 12 17.57 -3.88 -12.60
CA LEU A 12 16.32 -3.71 -13.35
C LEU A 12 15.56 -2.41 -13.01
N ILE A 13 15.93 -1.72 -11.92
CA ILE A 13 15.15 -0.59 -11.38
C ILE A 13 15.39 0.72 -12.16
N ALA A 14 16.54 0.86 -12.83
CA ALA A 14 16.91 2.12 -13.49
C ALA A 14 16.22 2.40 -14.84
N ALA A 15 15.48 1.43 -15.42
CA ALA A 15 14.95 1.58 -16.78
C ALA A 15 13.46 1.98 -16.87
N PHE A 16 12.69 1.96 -15.78
CA PHE A 16 11.22 2.06 -15.86
C PHE A 16 10.56 3.25 -15.15
N VAL A 17 11.28 4.04 -14.36
CA VAL A 17 10.67 5.15 -13.58
C VAL A 17 10.35 6.41 -14.43
N ALA A 18 10.60 6.39 -15.74
CA ALA A 18 10.22 7.47 -16.64
C ALA A 18 8.80 7.36 -17.23
N ILE A 19 8.02 6.34 -16.84
CA ILE A 19 6.63 6.16 -17.31
C ILE A 19 5.69 6.40 -16.13
N GLY A 20 4.86 7.42 -16.27
CA GLY A 20 3.87 7.93 -15.33
C GLY A 20 3.46 6.99 -14.21
N ILE A 21 3.80 7.41 -12.99
CA ILE A 21 3.23 6.97 -11.71
C ILE A 21 1.73 6.74 -11.90
N ALA A 22 1.31 5.47 -11.85
CA ALA A 22 0.01 4.88 -11.52
C ALA A 22 -1.31 5.68 -11.73
N ALA A 23 -1.39 6.64 -12.64
CA ALA A 23 -2.56 7.52 -12.83
C ALA A 23 -3.39 7.21 -14.09
N LEU A 24 -3.22 6.02 -14.70
CA LEU A 24 -3.92 5.66 -15.96
C LEU A 24 -4.75 4.37 -15.90
N ALA A 25 -4.66 3.59 -14.82
CA ALA A 25 -5.64 2.57 -14.53
C ALA A 25 -6.83 3.26 -13.85
N GLY A 26 -7.98 3.36 -14.53
CA GLY A 26 -9.17 3.92 -13.87
C GLY A 26 -9.48 3.15 -12.58
N THR A 27 -9.95 3.83 -11.55
CA THR A 27 -10.54 3.12 -10.39
C THR A 27 -11.90 2.55 -10.80
N VAL A 28 -12.26 1.36 -10.32
CA VAL A 28 -13.68 0.92 -10.31
C VAL A 28 -14.18 0.87 -8.89
N GLU A 29 -15.45 1.18 -8.79
CA GLU A 29 -16.21 1.24 -7.56
C GLU A 29 -16.71 -0.14 -7.17
N SER A 30 -16.47 -0.51 -5.92
CA SER A 30 -16.79 -1.84 -5.38
C SER A 30 -18.28 -2.18 -5.39
N HIS A 31 -19.17 -1.19 -5.26
CA HIS A 31 -20.63 -1.35 -5.27
C HIS A 31 -21.36 -0.09 -5.75
N SER A 32 -22.66 -0.23 -6.07
CA SER A 32 -23.48 0.91 -6.48
C SER A 32 -23.90 1.77 -5.28
N GLY A 33 -23.73 3.09 -5.39
CA GLY A 33 -24.16 4.07 -4.39
C GLY A 33 -23.06 4.46 -3.41
N HIS A 34 -23.17 5.63 -2.80
CA HIS A 34 -22.15 6.24 -1.93
C HIS A 34 -22.26 5.76 -0.46
N PRO A 35 -21.13 5.61 0.26
CA PRO A 35 -19.74 5.70 -0.22
C PRO A 35 -19.37 4.55 -1.14
N GLN A 36 -18.38 4.71 -2.01
CA GLN A 36 -17.88 3.64 -2.87
C GLN A 36 -16.40 3.39 -2.57
N LYS A 37 -16.01 2.11 -2.46
CA LYS A 37 -14.61 1.76 -2.19
C LYS A 37 -13.86 1.74 -3.52
N LYS A 38 -12.74 2.47 -3.57
CA LYS A 38 -11.93 2.63 -4.78
C LYS A 38 -10.97 1.46 -4.93
N LEU A 39 -11.04 0.77 -6.06
CA LEU A 39 -10.19 -0.37 -6.39
C LEU A 39 -9.49 -0.13 -7.74
N PHE A 40 -8.29 -0.67 -7.91
CA PHE A 40 -7.70 -0.78 -9.24
C PHE A 40 -8.56 -1.69 -10.11
N SER A 41 -9.03 -1.16 -11.25
CA SER A 41 -10.19 -1.74 -11.92
C SER A 41 -9.96 -3.02 -12.69
N GLU A 42 -8.71 -3.29 -13.05
CA GLU A 42 -8.43 -4.28 -14.07
C GLU A 42 -7.18 -5.12 -13.77
N GLU A 43 -6.57 -4.98 -12.59
CA GLU A 43 -5.44 -5.80 -12.16
C GLU A 43 -5.92 -6.87 -11.19
N ARG A 44 -5.58 -8.14 -11.39
CA ARG A 44 -5.92 -9.21 -10.44
C ARG A 44 -4.81 -10.24 -10.36
N TRP A 45 -4.49 -10.70 -9.15
CA TRP A 45 -3.51 -11.76 -8.91
C TRP A 45 -3.78 -13.03 -9.72
N HIS A 46 -2.69 -13.64 -10.16
CA HIS A 46 -2.64 -14.88 -10.89
C HIS A 46 -2.94 -16.07 -9.98
N TYR A 47 -3.29 -17.16 -10.65
CA TYR A 47 -3.67 -18.44 -10.07
C TYR A 47 -2.63 -19.07 -9.13
N GLN A 48 -3.08 -19.55 -7.96
CA GLN A 48 -2.37 -20.59 -7.19
C GLN A 48 -2.90 -22.00 -7.53
N PRO A 49 -2.08 -23.08 -7.36
CA PRO A 49 -2.30 -24.41 -7.95
C PRO A 49 -3.62 -25.16 -7.63
N ASP A 50 -4.45 -24.65 -6.72
CA ASP A 50 -5.59 -25.39 -6.15
C ASP A 50 -6.99 -24.94 -6.61
N GLY A 51 -7.12 -23.99 -7.55
CA GLY A 51 -8.39 -23.76 -8.24
C GLY A 51 -9.25 -22.59 -7.75
N ASP A 52 -9.95 -22.01 -8.73
CA ASP A 52 -10.94 -20.92 -8.72
C ASP A 52 -10.49 -19.53 -8.25
N TYR A 53 -10.59 -18.57 -9.18
CA TYR A 53 -10.66 -17.15 -8.87
C TYR A 53 -11.87 -16.91 -7.97
N GLY A 54 -11.67 -16.18 -6.87
CA GLY A 54 -12.77 -15.45 -6.25
C GLY A 54 -13.26 -16.00 -4.93
N ALA A 55 -12.34 -16.21 -3.98
CA ALA A 55 -12.69 -16.19 -2.57
C ALA A 55 -11.48 -15.98 -1.67
N TRP A 56 -10.35 -16.66 -1.89
CA TRP A 56 -9.21 -16.56 -0.99
C TRP A 56 -7.86 -16.68 -1.68
N MET A 57 -6.84 -15.98 -1.18
CA MET A 57 -5.44 -16.19 -1.59
C MET A 57 -4.46 -15.96 -0.44
N ASN A 58 -3.39 -16.73 -0.45
CA ASN A 58 -2.22 -16.54 0.42
C ASN A 58 -1.05 -16.10 -0.45
N LEU A 59 -0.63 -14.84 -0.34
CA LEU A 59 0.52 -14.31 -1.06
C LEU A 59 1.77 -14.57 -0.24
N SER A 60 2.67 -15.37 -0.79
CA SER A 60 3.99 -15.58 -0.20
C SER A 60 4.77 -14.26 -0.23
N THR A 61 5.13 -13.78 0.95
CA THR A 61 5.80 -12.50 1.14
C THR A 61 7.21 -12.75 1.64
N SER A 62 8.19 -12.16 0.96
CA SER A 62 9.60 -12.33 1.27
C SER A 62 9.96 -11.74 2.64
N ASP A 63 11.18 -12.03 3.10
CA ASP A 63 11.82 -11.20 4.12
C ASP A 63 12.10 -9.79 3.58
N VAL A 64 12.22 -8.81 4.47
CA VAL A 64 12.51 -7.43 4.07
C VAL A 64 13.96 -7.31 3.62
N TRP A 65 14.15 -6.76 2.43
CA TRP A 65 15.48 -6.36 1.96
C TRP A 65 15.83 -5.00 2.54
N LEU A 66 16.74 -5.03 3.52
CA LEU A 66 17.19 -3.85 4.27
C LEU A 66 18.47 -3.28 3.66
N ASN A 67 18.34 -2.20 2.90
CA ASN A 67 19.45 -1.49 2.26
C ASN A 67 19.38 0.01 2.55
N CYS A 68 19.35 0.36 3.84
CA CYS A 68 19.37 1.74 4.31
C CYS A 68 20.38 1.96 5.45
N ASP A 69 20.65 3.23 5.79
CA ASP A 69 21.52 3.67 6.90
C ASP A 69 22.95 3.09 6.86
N GLY A 70 23.43 2.69 5.69
CA GLY A 70 24.76 2.10 5.51
C GLY A 70 24.96 0.70 6.14
N SER A 71 23.94 0.10 6.78
CA SER A 71 23.95 -1.32 7.17
C SER A 71 22.55 -1.87 7.43
N ALA A 72 22.33 -3.13 7.05
CA ALA A 72 21.07 -3.84 7.29
C ALA A 72 20.65 -3.85 8.78
N ALA A 73 21.61 -3.91 9.72
CA ALA A 73 21.28 -3.92 11.15
C ALA A 73 20.74 -2.57 11.65
N ALA A 74 21.26 -1.45 11.13
CA ALA A 74 20.75 -0.12 11.47
C ALA A 74 19.36 0.10 10.85
N CYS A 75 19.20 -0.31 9.59
CA CYS A 75 17.92 -0.29 8.88
C CYS A 75 16.86 -1.14 9.62
N GLY A 76 17.18 -2.40 9.95
CA GLY A 76 16.27 -3.32 10.65
C GLY A 76 15.84 -2.82 12.03
N ALA A 77 16.73 -2.13 12.76
CA ALA A 77 16.37 -1.52 14.05
C ALA A 77 15.22 -0.50 13.96
N LYS A 78 14.99 0.09 12.78
CA LYS A 78 13.87 1.01 12.51
C LYS A 78 12.65 0.30 11.91
N TRP A 79 12.88 -0.72 11.08
CA TRP A 79 11.88 -1.22 10.14
C TRP A 79 11.32 -2.62 10.45
N ASP A 80 12.05 -3.49 11.16
CA ASP A 80 11.59 -4.87 11.42
C ASP A 80 10.29 -4.89 12.23
N GLY A 81 10.20 -4.02 13.25
CA GLY A 81 9.02 -3.89 14.10
C GLY A 81 7.78 -3.42 13.32
N PRO A 82 7.85 -2.27 12.63
CA PRO A 82 6.78 -1.80 11.75
C PRO A 82 6.35 -2.83 10.69
N PHE A 83 7.29 -3.47 10.00
CA PHE A 83 6.98 -4.50 8.99
C PHE A 83 6.22 -5.69 9.61
N THR A 84 6.75 -6.24 10.71
CA THR A 84 6.10 -7.36 11.41
C THR A 84 4.69 -6.99 11.88
N SER A 85 4.51 -5.74 12.33
CA SER A 85 3.23 -5.24 12.81
C SER A 85 2.22 -5.07 11.67
N SER A 86 2.67 -4.61 10.49
CA SER A 86 1.83 -4.49 9.29
C SER A 86 1.33 -5.84 8.81
N MET A 87 2.25 -6.81 8.69
CA MET A 87 1.93 -8.20 8.34
C MET A 87 0.93 -8.80 9.32
N ALA A 88 1.13 -8.59 10.62
CA ALA A 88 0.24 -9.09 11.66
C ALA A 88 -1.14 -8.42 11.62
N ASP A 89 -1.22 -7.13 11.32
CA ASP A 89 -2.48 -6.40 11.23
C ASP A 89 -3.31 -6.88 10.04
N TRP A 90 -2.74 -6.86 8.82
CA TRP A 90 -3.41 -7.40 7.62
C TRP A 90 -3.89 -8.84 7.82
N ASN A 91 -3.04 -9.71 8.38
CA ASN A 91 -3.40 -11.10 8.65
C ASN A 91 -4.37 -11.28 9.83
N GLY A 92 -4.53 -10.26 10.68
CA GLY A 92 -5.52 -10.23 11.76
C GLY A 92 -6.93 -9.85 11.29
N GLN A 93 -7.05 -9.17 10.14
CA GLN A 93 -8.33 -8.72 9.60
C GLN A 93 -9.14 -9.87 8.98
N PRO A 94 -10.48 -9.78 8.88
CA PRO A 94 -11.30 -10.76 8.18
C PRO A 94 -11.30 -10.50 6.65
N THR A 95 -10.11 -10.48 6.06
CA THR A 95 -9.89 -10.34 4.61
C THR A 95 -9.79 -11.69 3.94
N THR A 96 -10.15 -11.74 2.67
CA THR A 96 -9.94 -12.89 1.76
C THR A 96 -8.50 -13.07 1.31
N VAL A 97 -7.60 -12.18 1.71
CA VAL A 97 -6.17 -12.25 1.38
C VAL A 97 -5.35 -12.37 2.64
N ARG A 98 -4.37 -13.27 2.62
CA ARG A 98 -3.32 -13.39 3.62
C ARG A 98 -1.96 -13.15 3.00
N PHE A 99 -1.06 -12.56 3.78
CA PHE A 99 0.35 -12.44 3.44
C PHE A 99 1.12 -13.46 4.28
N ASP A 100 1.50 -14.56 3.64
CA ASP A 100 2.25 -15.61 4.32
C ASP A 100 3.73 -15.26 4.30
N TYR A 101 4.25 -14.88 5.47
CA TYR A 101 5.68 -14.63 5.63
C TYR A 101 6.48 -15.90 5.34
N ALA A 102 7.42 -15.80 4.40
CA ALA A 102 8.32 -16.88 4.05
C ALA A 102 9.77 -16.41 4.17
N ASP A 103 10.51 -17.03 5.10
CA ASP A 103 11.94 -16.78 5.29
C ASP A 103 12.72 -17.23 4.05
N GLY A 104 13.47 -16.31 3.44
CA GLY A 104 14.26 -16.60 2.26
C GLY A 104 14.81 -15.37 1.55
N ILE A 105 15.70 -15.63 0.57
CA ILE A 105 16.28 -14.58 -0.28
C ILE A 105 15.24 -14.20 -1.32
N GLN A 106 14.89 -12.91 -1.39
CA GLN A 106 14.02 -12.32 -2.41
C GLN A 106 14.32 -12.83 -3.81
N ASN A 107 13.29 -13.34 -4.48
CA ASN A 107 13.38 -13.89 -5.81
C ASN A 107 11.97 -14.11 -6.40
N THR A 108 11.91 -14.49 -7.67
CA THR A 108 10.66 -14.71 -8.42
C THR A 108 9.77 -15.86 -7.91
N GLU A 109 10.18 -16.57 -6.86
CA GLU A 109 9.37 -17.58 -6.18
C GLU A 109 8.45 -16.98 -5.11
N PHE A 110 8.68 -15.73 -4.67
CA PHE A 110 7.74 -15.00 -3.83
C PHE A 110 6.74 -14.24 -4.68
N ASP A 111 5.50 -14.17 -4.19
CA ASP A 111 4.48 -13.32 -4.78
C ASP A 111 4.83 -11.86 -4.53
N VAL A 112 5.20 -11.51 -3.29
CA VAL A 112 5.47 -10.13 -2.86
C VAL A 112 6.88 -10.00 -2.31
N ASP A 113 7.70 -9.16 -2.94
CA ASP A 113 9.01 -8.76 -2.41
C ASP A 113 8.93 -7.39 -1.72
N VAL A 114 9.65 -7.20 -0.61
CA VAL A 114 9.62 -5.94 0.17
C VAL A 114 11.00 -5.31 0.29
N TYR A 115 11.18 -4.10 -0.25
CA TYR A 115 12.44 -3.38 -0.25
C TYR A 115 12.35 -2.12 0.63
N ILE A 116 13.37 -1.91 1.45
CA ILE A 116 13.56 -0.68 2.19
C ILE A 116 14.95 -0.15 1.85
N GLU A 117 14.98 0.99 1.18
CA GLU A 117 16.22 1.64 0.74
C GLU A 117 16.28 3.08 1.23
N ASP A 118 17.47 3.68 1.28
CA ASP A 118 17.63 5.10 1.67
C ASP A 118 16.69 6.03 0.88
N GLU A 119 16.65 5.90 -0.45
CA GLU A 119 15.74 6.67 -1.31
C GLU A 119 15.10 5.78 -2.37
N ILE A 120 13.88 6.12 -2.77
CA ILE A 120 13.24 5.51 -3.93
C ILE A 120 13.85 6.09 -5.21
N PRO A 121 14.43 5.25 -6.10
CA PRO A 121 15.02 5.73 -7.34
C PRO A 121 14.01 6.50 -8.19
N GLY A 122 14.31 7.79 -8.46
CA GLY A 122 13.46 8.65 -9.29
C GLY A 122 12.19 9.19 -8.60
N GLY A 123 11.92 8.84 -7.35
CA GLY A 123 10.76 9.34 -6.59
C GLY A 123 10.88 10.81 -6.17
N GLY A 124 12.09 11.38 -6.23
CA GLY A 124 12.41 12.62 -5.52
C GLY A 124 12.36 12.38 -4.00
N GLY A 125 13.14 13.13 -3.22
CA GLY A 125 13.30 12.87 -1.77
C GLY A 125 12.05 13.04 -0.89
N GLY A 126 10.84 13.03 -1.45
CA GLY A 126 9.56 13.11 -0.74
C GLY A 126 8.61 11.93 -0.97
N LEU A 127 8.95 10.96 -1.83
CA LEU A 127 8.12 9.76 -2.00
C LEU A 127 8.42 8.78 -0.86
N LEU A 128 7.40 8.44 -0.05
CA LEU A 128 7.54 7.54 1.10
C LEU A 128 7.57 6.06 0.68
N GLY A 129 6.70 5.69 -0.25
CA GLY A 129 6.51 4.32 -0.71
C GLY A 129 5.99 4.27 -2.14
N PHE A 130 6.11 3.09 -2.77
CA PHE A 130 5.34 2.72 -3.95
C PHE A 130 5.24 1.19 -4.08
N ALA A 131 4.12 0.71 -4.61
CA ALA A 131 3.85 -0.72 -4.74
C ALA A 131 3.45 -1.15 -6.16
N PRO A 132 4.42 -1.43 -7.05
CA PRO A 132 4.13 -1.88 -8.40
C PRO A 132 3.83 -3.38 -8.46
N THR A 133 2.95 -3.75 -9.37
CA THR A 133 2.56 -5.13 -9.71
C THR A 133 3.02 -5.48 -11.12
N TYR A 134 3.32 -6.75 -11.40
CA TYR A 134 3.87 -7.22 -12.67
C TYR A 134 3.15 -8.46 -13.17
N ASP A 135 3.08 -8.64 -14.49
CA ASP A 135 2.57 -9.86 -15.13
C ASP A 135 3.61 -11.00 -15.13
N ILE A 136 3.23 -12.16 -15.68
CA ILE A 136 4.11 -13.36 -15.77
C ILE A 136 5.42 -13.11 -16.52
N ASN A 137 5.46 -12.08 -17.37
CA ASN A 137 6.63 -11.72 -18.15
C ASN A 137 7.49 -10.64 -17.48
N GLY A 138 7.12 -10.21 -16.26
CA GLY A 138 7.77 -9.12 -15.54
C GLY A 138 7.45 -7.75 -16.11
N VAL A 139 6.33 -7.60 -16.84
CA VAL A 139 5.88 -6.31 -17.38
C VAL A 139 5.00 -5.63 -16.32
N LEU A 140 5.26 -4.35 -16.05
CA LEU A 140 4.47 -3.55 -15.12
C LEU A 140 2.99 -3.57 -15.51
N CYS A 141 2.14 -3.86 -14.54
CA CYS A 141 0.70 -3.77 -14.67
C CYS A 141 0.25 -2.30 -14.71
N SER A 142 -0.62 -1.97 -15.69
CA SER A 142 -1.17 -0.62 -15.82
C SER A 142 -2.61 -0.57 -16.33
N SER A 143 -3.16 -1.71 -16.77
CA SER A 143 -4.58 -1.95 -17.10
C SER A 143 -4.76 -3.39 -17.61
N SER A 144 -5.90 -4.02 -17.30
CA SER A 144 -6.30 -5.38 -17.75
C SER A 144 -5.20 -6.43 -17.64
N CYS A 145 -4.47 -6.45 -16.52
CA CYS A 145 -3.36 -7.37 -16.30
C CYS A 145 -3.72 -8.49 -15.31
N VAL A 146 -3.06 -9.64 -15.47
CA VAL A 146 -3.02 -10.68 -14.44
C VAL A 146 -1.70 -10.53 -13.69
N VAL A 147 -1.76 -10.21 -12.40
CA VAL A 147 -0.61 -9.93 -11.53
C VAL A 147 0.06 -11.23 -11.11
N TYR A 148 1.32 -11.41 -11.48
CA TYR A 148 2.15 -12.53 -11.08
C TYR A 148 3.08 -12.25 -9.91
N SER A 149 3.52 -11.01 -9.77
CA SER A 149 4.33 -10.59 -8.66
C SER A 149 4.07 -9.13 -8.31
N GLY A 150 4.44 -8.75 -7.09
CA GLY A 150 4.29 -7.42 -6.55
C GLY A 150 5.53 -7.03 -5.78
N ILE A 151 5.81 -5.74 -5.75
CA ILE A 151 6.89 -5.20 -4.95
C ILE A 151 6.28 -4.16 -4.01
N VAL A 152 6.66 -4.18 -2.74
CA VAL A 152 6.47 -3.05 -1.82
C VAL A 152 7.83 -2.40 -1.66
N TYR A 153 7.94 -1.13 -2.01
CA TYR A 153 9.20 -0.41 -1.92
C TYR A 153 9.02 0.82 -1.05
N ILE A 154 9.90 0.99 -0.06
CA ILE A 154 9.84 2.08 0.90
C ILE A 154 11.16 2.86 0.86
N GLY A 155 11.06 4.19 0.88
CA GLY A 155 12.21 5.09 1.02
C GLY A 155 12.42 5.47 2.48
N ASP A 156 13.60 5.23 3.03
CA ASP A 156 13.91 5.45 4.44
C ASP A 156 14.25 6.91 4.78
N ASP A 157 15.02 7.61 3.96
CA ASP A 157 15.34 9.03 4.15
C ASP A 157 14.09 9.93 4.15
N PRO A 158 13.09 9.69 3.28
CA PRO A 158 11.78 10.33 3.38
C PRO A 158 11.06 10.09 4.72
N HIS A 159 11.34 8.97 5.41
CA HIS A 159 10.86 8.69 6.77
C HIS A 159 11.79 9.27 7.85
N SER A 160 12.13 10.54 7.66
CA SER A 160 12.78 11.39 8.64
C SER A 160 11.81 12.46 9.17
N GLY A 161 12.19 13.13 10.27
CA GLY A 161 11.36 14.18 10.86
C GLY A 161 9.99 13.66 11.31
N TYR A 162 8.92 14.23 10.75
CA TYR A 162 7.54 13.91 11.15
C TYR A 162 7.11 12.49 10.79
N TYR A 163 7.67 11.89 9.74
CA TYR A 163 7.39 10.50 9.31
C TYR A 163 8.36 9.48 9.92
N GLY A 164 9.20 9.90 10.87
CA GLY A 164 10.25 9.06 11.43
C GLY A 164 9.82 8.12 12.56
N THR A 165 8.54 8.09 12.93
CA THR A 165 8.07 7.24 14.03
C THR A 165 7.79 5.81 13.55
N ALA A 166 7.74 4.86 14.49
CA ALA A 166 7.39 3.48 14.17
C ALA A 166 5.97 3.37 13.59
N ASN A 167 5.04 4.24 14.01
CA ASN A 167 3.66 4.22 13.53
C ASN A 167 3.56 4.75 12.08
N ASP A 168 4.31 5.79 11.72
CA ASP A 168 4.28 6.32 10.35
C ASP A 168 4.90 5.32 9.36
N ARG A 169 5.98 4.65 9.77
CA ARG A 169 6.57 3.53 9.02
C ARG A 169 5.60 2.37 8.83
N LEU A 170 4.88 2.01 9.90
CA LEU A 170 3.85 0.99 9.86
C LEU A 170 2.72 1.40 8.90
N ALA A 171 2.24 2.65 8.99
CA ALA A 171 1.20 3.17 8.14
C ALA A 171 1.58 3.07 6.66
N THR A 172 2.80 3.48 6.30
CA THR A 172 3.30 3.40 4.92
C THR A 172 3.40 1.96 4.43
N ILE A 173 3.96 1.03 5.23
CA ILE A 173 4.00 -0.39 4.82
C ILE A 173 2.58 -0.94 4.63
N SER A 174 1.67 -0.66 5.55
CA SER A 174 0.28 -1.13 5.46
C SER A 174 -0.44 -0.56 4.23
N HIS A 175 -0.19 0.71 3.91
CA HIS A 175 -0.70 1.39 2.73
C HIS A 175 -0.21 0.73 1.44
N GLU A 176 1.12 0.57 1.28
CA GLU A 176 1.70 -0.04 0.09
C GLU A 176 1.28 -1.51 -0.07
N MET A 177 1.16 -2.25 1.02
CA MET A 177 0.57 -3.59 1.01
C MET A 177 -0.91 -3.58 0.59
N GLY A 178 -1.66 -2.51 0.87
CA GLY A 178 -3.02 -2.32 0.39
C GLY A 178 -3.10 -2.23 -1.14
N HIS A 179 -2.16 -1.54 -1.77
CA HIS A 179 -2.05 -1.49 -3.24
C HIS A 179 -1.78 -2.87 -3.84
N ILE A 180 -0.92 -3.67 -3.22
CA ILE A 180 -0.69 -5.06 -3.62
C ILE A 180 -2.00 -5.85 -3.71
N VAL A 181 -2.96 -5.58 -2.83
CA VAL A 181 -4.28 -6.22 -2.79
C VAL A 181 -5.40 -5.36 -3.39
N GLN A 182 -5.05 -4.55 -4.39
CA GLN A 182 -5.98 -3.85 -5.29
C GLN A 182 -6.69 -2.63 -4.72
N LEU A 183 -6.30 -2.15 -3.54
CA LEU A 183 -6.86 -0.93 -3.00
C LEU A 183 -6.22 0.27 -3.68
N ALA A 184 -7.04 1.17 -4.22
CA ALA A 184 -6.58 2.45 -4.74
C ALA A 184 -6.58 3.50 -3.63
N HIS A 185 -5.96 4.65 -3.89
CA HIS A 185 -6.01 5.78 -2.96
C HIS A 185 -7.45 6.20 -2.67
N GLU A 186 -7.71 6.44 -1.40
CA GLU A 186 -8.96 7.00 -0.89
C GLU A 186 -8.79 8.50 -0.62
N SER A 187 -9.91 9.20 -0.42
CA SER A 187 -9.89 10.65 -0.19
C SER A 187 -9.15 11.42 -1.28
N THR A 188 -9.21 10.95 -2.52
CA THR A 188 -8.74 11.65 -3.71
C THR A 188 -9.83 11.65 -4.79
N ASN A 189 -9.70 12.52 -5.78
CA ASN A 189 -10.51 12.41 -6.99
C ASN A 189 -9.94 11.30 -7.90
N PRO A 190 -10.71 10.77 -8.89
CA PRO A 190 -10.26 9.63 -9.70
C PRO A 190 -8.96 9.81 -10.50
N GLY A 191 -8.50 11.05 -10.69
CA GLY A 191 -7.21 11.34 -11.33
C GLY A 191 -6.10 11.73 -10.36
N GLU A 192 -6.36 11.64 -9.05
CA GLU A 192 -5.46 12.00 -7.95
C GLU A 192 -4.87 13.41 -8.04
N THR A 193 -5.54 14.31 -8.73
CA THR A 193 -5.15 15.72 -8.85
C THR A 193 -5.58 16.56 -7.66
N GLN A 194 -6.44 16.01 -6.79
CA GLN A 194 -6.92 16.62 -5.57
C GLN A 194 -6.97 15.59 -4.45
N VAL A 195 -6.44 15.98 -3.29
CA VAL A 195 -6.55 15.24 -2.03
C VAL A 195 -7.61 15.93 -1.15
N TYR A 196 -8.41 15.14 -0.46
CA TYR A 196 -9.47 15.55 0.46
C TYR A 196 -9.11 15.15 1.89
N ALA A 197 -9.75 15.79 2.86
CA ALA A 197 -9.59 15.44 4.26
C ALA A 197 -9.98 13.97 4.53
N CYS A 198 -9.31 13.38 5.52
CA CYS A 198 -9.61 12.02 5.95
C CYS A 198 -11.12 11.80 6.18
N GLY A 199 -11.65 10.70 5.64
CA GLY A 199 -13.07 10.35 5.73
C GLY A 199 -13.99 11.13 4.80
N THR A 200 -13.45 11.78 3.76
CA THR A 200 -14.22 12.46 2.71
C THR A 200 -13.56 12.25 1.35
N ASP A 201 -14.34 12.25 0.27
CA ASP A 201 -13.85 12.35 -1.11
C ASP A 201 -14.68 13.37 -1.95
N ASP A 202 -14.55 13.32 -3.29
CA ASP A 202 -15.25 14.20 -4.21
C ASP A 202 -16.77 13.98 -4.26
N THR A 203 -17.25 12.89 -3.66
CA THR A 203 -18.65 12.48 -3.63
C THR A 203 -19.30 12.63 -2.25
N GLY A 204 -18.50 12.70 -1.17
CA GLY A 204 -18.98 13.01 0.17
C GLY A 204 -18.22 12.29 1.29
N PRO A 205 -18.83 12.13 2.47
CA PRO A 205 -18.22 11.43 3.59
C PRO A 205 -18.04 9.93 3.32
N ILE A 206 -16.81 9.43 3.47
CA ILE A 206 -16.46 8.02 3.35
C ILE A 206 -15.88 7.50 4.68
N PRO A 207 -15.90 6.18 4.94
CA PRO A 207 -15.17 5.62 6.07
C PRO A 207 -13.65 5.89 5.97
N HIS A 208 -12.96 5.89 7.11
CA HIS A 208 -11.50 6.02 7.15
C HIS A 208 -10.83 4.78 6.55
N SER A 209 -9.60 4.96 6.06
CA SER A 209 -8.85 3.97 5.31
C SER A 209 -7.37 4.26 5.41
N VAL A 210 -6.53 3.23 5.50
CA VAL A 210 -5.07 3.42 5.38
C VAL A 210 -4.66 3.89 3.98
N MET A 211 -5.54 3.80 2.99
CA MET A 211 -5.31 4.26 1.62
C MET A 211 -5.56 5.77 1.44
N ALA A 212 -6.00 6.48 2.47
CA ALA A 212 -6.22 7.93 2.43
C ALA A 212 -5.03 8.67 3.03
N TYR A 213 -4.38 9.52 2.23
CA TYR A 213 -3.20 10.30 2.64
C TYR A 213 -3.41 11.02 3.98
N GLU A 214 -4.45 11.84 4.08
CA GLU A 214 -4.74 12.64 5.28
C GLU A 214 -5.12 11.80 6.51
N CYS A 215 -5.49 10.52 6.34
CA CYS A 215 -5.72 9.63 7.48
C CYS A 215 -4.39 9.13 8.06
N ILE A 216 -3.45 8.73 7.20
CA ILE A 216 -2.18 8.16 7.62
C ILE A 216 -1.10 9.21 7.90
N ASP A 217 -1.25 10.42 7.36
CA ASP A 217 -0.30 11.50 7.57
C ASP A 217 -0.14 11.83 9.06
N PRO A 218 1.09 12.16 9.51
CA PRO A 218 1.34 12.50 10.89
C PRO A 218 0.46 13.67 11.36
N VAL A 219 -0.03 13.58 12.61
CA VAL A 219 -0.80 14.66 13.25
C VAL A 219 -0.05 16.00 13.23
N ALA A 220 1.29 15.94 13.30
CA ALA A 220 2.15 17.13 13.28
C ALA A 220 2.06 17.95 11.97
N ILE A 221 1.61 17.35 10.87
CA ILE A 221 1.45 18.02 9.57
C ILE A 221 -0.02 18.18 9.16
N GLY A 222 -0.96 17.79 10.03
CA GLY A 222 -2.39 17.99 9.82
C GLY A 222 -3.21 16.73 9.57
N GLY A 223 -2.58 15.56 9.45
CA GLY A 223 -3.28 14.27 9.30
C GLY A 223 -3.80 13.70 10.61
N LEU A 224 -4.27 12.45 10.58
CA LEU A 224 -4.79 11.75 11.77
C LEU A 224 -3.81 10.74 12.40
N GLY A 225 -2.70 10.41 11.74
CA GLY A 225 -1.70 9.45 12.21
C GLY A 225 -2.23 8.03 12.37
N GLU A 226 -3.22 7.65 11.56
CA GLU A 226 -3.74 6.29 11.52
C GLU A 226 -2.69 5.36 10.90
N SER A 227 -2.48 4.20 11.53
CA SER A 227 -1.41 3.27 11.13
C SER A 227 -1.88 1.83 10.95
N PHE A 228 -3.16 1.56 11.20
CA PHE A 228 -3.74 0.23 11.16
C PHE A 228 -4.83 0.14 10.11
N VAL A 229 -4.97 -1.03 9.50
CA VAL A 229 -5.97 -1.38 8.50
C VAL A 229 -7.37 -1.13 9.07
N GLN A 230 -8.19 -0.40 8.31
CA GLN A 230 -9.53 -0.04 8.71
C GLN A 230 -10.55 -1.05 8.16
N PRO A 231 -11.77 -1.14 8.74
CA PRO A 231 -12.84 -1.96 8.19
C PRO A 231 -13.14 -1.67 6.71
N TRP A 232 -12.94 -0.42 6.27
CA TRP A 232 -13.13 -0.02 4.87
C TRP A 232 -12.09 -0.61 3.93
N ASP A 233 -10.86 -0.82 4.41
CA ASP A 233 -9.82 -1.51 3.63
C ASP A 233 -10.18 -2.98 3.45
N VAL A 234 -10.67 -3.62 4.53
CA VAL A 234 -11.19 -4.99 4.51
C VAL A 234 -12.36 -5.13 3.52
N CYS A 235 -13.28 -4.16 3.51
CA CYS A 235 -14.36 -4.09 2.54
C CYS A 235 -13.82 -4.14 1.10
N GLY A 236 -12.80 -3.36 0.79
CA GLY A 236 -12.19 -3.31 -0.53
C GLY A 236 -11.55 -4.62 -0.96
N VAL A 237 -10.77 -5.24 -0.07
CA VAL A 237 -10.13 -6.53 -0.36
C VAL A 237 -11.19 -7.59 -0.62
N ASN A 238 -12.22 -7.67 0.22
CA ASN A 238 -13.31 -8.63 0.07
C ASN A 238 -14.18 -8.34 -1.17
N HIS A 239 -14.23 -7.11 -1.67
CA HIS A 239 -14.85 -6.81 -2.95
C HIS A 239 -13.97 -7.21 -4.15
N ALA A 240 -12.66 -6.97 -4.07
CA ALA A 240 -11.72 -7.36 -5.11
C ALA A 240 -11.64 -8.89 -5.25
N TYR A 241 -11.76 -9.60 -4.13
CA TYR A 241 -11.64 -11.06 -4.01
C TYR A 241 -12.81 -11.63 -3.19
N ASN A 242 -14.01 -11.65 -3.75
CA ASN A 242 -15.23 -11.99 -3.02
C ASN A 242 -15.38 -13.47 -2.66
N ASP A 243 -15.24 -13.82 -1.37
CA ASP A 243 -15.67 -15.11 -0.83
C ASP A 243 -17.13 -15.07 -0.37
N PRO A 244 -18.03 -15.92 -0.90
CA PRO A 244 -19.39 -16.06 -0.39
C PRO A 244 -19.52 -16.31 1.12
N ALA A 245 -18.52 -16.90 1.80
CA ALA A 245 -18.57 -17.15 3.24
C ALA A 245 -18.25 -15.91 4.09
N LEU A 246 -17.38 -15.01 3.61
CA LEU A 246 -17.11 -13.71 4.26
C LEU A 246 -18.03 -12.60 3.76
N GLY A 247 -18.57 -12.73 2.55
CA GLY A 247 -19.30 -11.67 1.86
C GLY A 247 -18.48 -10.37 1.81
N PHE A 248 -19.18 -9.25 1.98
CA PHE A 248 -18.59 -7.91 1.99
C PHE A 248 -18.31 -7.43 3.42
N THR A 249 -17.69 -8.29 4.24
CA THR A 249 -17.28 -7.93 5.60
C THR A 249 -16.40 -6.67 5.57
N GLY A 250 -16.62 -5.75 6.50
CA GLY A 250 -15.94 -4.46 6.56
C GLY A 250 -16.73 -3.30 5.92
N CYS A 251 -17.71 -3.59 5.07
CA CYS A 251 -18.53 -2.57 4.40
C CYS A 251 -19.69 -2.03 5.27
N ASP A 252 -19.55 -2.02 6.60
CA ASP A 252 -20.59 -1.49 7.48
C ASP A 252 -20.61 0.04 7.42
N LEU A 253 -21.60 0.59 6.72
CA LEU A 253 -21.77 2.02 6.49
C LEU A 253 -22.54 2.72 7.65
N THR A 254 -22.92 2.00 8.70
CA THR A 254 -23.79 2.54 9.76
C THR A 254 -23.10 3.54 10.69
N THR A 255 -21.78 3.70 10.58
CA THR A 255 -20.95 4.56 11.45
C THR A 255 -20.26 5.71 10.73
N ILE A 256 -20.66 6.07 9.50
CA ILE A 256 -20.11 7.23 8.79
C ILE A 256 -20.54 8.52 9.50
N THR A 257 -19.75 8.91 10.49
CA THR A 257 -19.79 10.23 11.09
C THR A 257 -18.63 10.97 10.45
N ALA A 258 -18.92 12.01 9.66
CA ALA A 258 -17.86 12.83 9.08
C ALA A 258 -16.91 13.27 10.20
N THR A 259 -15.64 12.89 10.12
CA THR A 259 -14.64 13.41 11.04
C THR A 259 -14.53 14.91 10.76
N PRO A 260 -14.72 15.78 11.77
CA PRO A 260 -14.54 17.20 11.55
C PRO A 260 -13.11 17.43 11.06
N SER A 261 -12.98 18.13 9.93
CA SER A 261 -11.69 18.52 9.38
C SER A 261 -10.79 19.05 10.51
N PRO A 262 -9.55 18.58 10.66
CA PRO A 262 -8.63 19.20 11.59
C PRO A 262 -8.55 20.67 11.22
N THR A 263 -8.79 21.55 12.21
CA THR A 263 -8.58 22.97 12.00
C THR A 263 -7.09 23.13 11.78
N PRO A 264 -6.63 23.64 10.62
CA PRO A 264 -5.21 23.84 10.40
C PRO A 264 -4.67 24.66 11.57
N PRO A 265 -3.47 24.33 12.11
CA PRO A 265 -2.87 25.16 13.14
C PRO A 265 -2.83 26.59 12.60
N ALA A 266 -3.38 27.53 13.37
CA ALA A 266 -3.45 28.93 12.97
C ALA A 266 -2.08 29.33 12.40
N GLU A 267 -2.05 29.77 11.14
CA GLU A 267 -0.84 30.32 10.53
C GLU A 267 -0.28 31.34 11.51
N VAL A 268 0.89 31.05 12.08
CA VAL A 268 1.69 32.10 12.69
C VAL A 268 2.26 32.86 11.50
N VAL A 269 1.47 33.83 11.03
CA VAL A 269 1.93 34.84 10.10
C VAL A 269 3.00 35.66 10.81
N THR A 270 4.25 35.21 10.73
CA THR A 270 5.40 36.04 11.03
C THR A 270 5.65 36.89 9.80
N TRP A 271 5.10 38.11 9.80
CA TRP A 271 5.67 39.17 8.97
C TRP A 271 7.02 39.55 9.56
N ALA A 272 8.00 39.70 8.68
CA ALA A 272 9.35 40.20 8.97
C ALA A 272 9.36 41.52 9.74
#